data_AF-A0AAQ0U9B4-F1
#
_entry.id   AF-A0AAQ0U9B4-F1
#
_cell.length_a   1.000
_cell.length_b   1.000
_cell.length_c   1.000
_cell.angle_alpha   90.00
_cell.angle_beta   90.00
_cell.angle_gamma   90.00
#
_symmetry.space_group_name_H-M   'P 1'
#
loop_
_entity.id
_entity.type
_entity.pdbx_description
1 polymer ?
#
loop_
_entity_poly.entity_id
_entity_poly.type
_entity_poly.pdbx_seq_one_letter_code
_entity_poly.pdbx_strand_id
1 'polypeptide(L)'
;MVKTHTETGRKDLSEFELMLVQTNGYLISRELRHGKLESMRSPLGTAWTILMLAGALMACSPGEEKIESSDNRHSQSGSVETPDGQLMIAGPIATWPEGPTGMPQLPHSIFSADDTRRGASAGDGVVIIHTGKQYEPRVEVTVNSVQSPPPDDEGWEESFDLEFSTADGQMYVYDLNSFSYARGFEQPITTEGAGTYTMRVSTRGRVANQNDGNSSIPESYLLQVWKSTAPE
;
A
#
# COMPACT_ATOMS: atom_id res chain seq x y z
N MET A 1 -43.66 43.49 0.27
CA MET A 1 -44.31 43.18 1.57
C MET A 1 -43.25 42.55 2.45
N VAL A 2 -42.92 43.15 3.60
CA VAL A 2 -41.83 42.69 4.47
C VAL A 2 -42.41 41.95 5.68
N LYS A 3 -41.81 40.81 6.04
CA LYS A 3 -41.87 40.25 7.40
C LYS A 3 -40.48 39.78 7.80
N THR A 4 -39.80 40.61 8.59
CA THR A 4 -38.64 40.23 9.39
C THR A 4 -39.09 39.50 10.66
N HIS A 5 -38.27 38.57 11.16
CA HIS A 5 -38.23 38.27 12.60
C HIS A 5 -36.85 37.75 13.04
N THR A 6 -36.04 38.65 13.59
CA THR A 6 -34.96 38.45 14.58
C THR A 6 -35.56 38.03 15.94
N GLU A 7 -34.89 37.54 17.01
CA GLU A 7 -33.52 37.10 17.39
C GLU A 7 -33.71 36.07 18.58
N THR A 8 -32.78 35.55 19.40
CA THR A 8 -31.39 35.85 19.83
C THR A 8 -30.72 34.58 20.40
N GLY A 9 -29.38 34.49 20.42
CA GLY A 9 -28.61 33.55 21.27
C GLY A 9 -27.49 32.84 20.51
N ARG A 10 -26.17 33.10 20.67
CA ARG A 10 -25.30 33.15 21.88
C ARG A 10 -25.40 31.87 22.72
N LYS A 11 -24.30 31.22 23.12
CA LYS A 11 -22.83 31.44 22.96
C LYS A 11 -22.16 30.06 23.18
N ASP A 12 -21.06 29.68 22.56
CA ASP A 12 -19.71 30.13 22.95
C ASP A 12 -18.66 29.83 21.86
N LEU A 13 -17.53 30.53 21.94
CA LEU A 13 -16.30 30.20 21.23
C LEU A 13 -15.33 29.59 22.24
N SER A 14 -14.91 28.34 22.00
CA SER A 14 -13.72 27.77 22.63
C SER A 14 -12.71 27.49 21.54
N GLU A 15 -11.64 28.28 21.53
CA GLU A 15 -10.45 28.00 20.72
C GLU A 15 -9.79 26.74 21.28
N PHE A 16 -9.60 25.73 20.43
CA PHE A 16 -8.79 24.57 20.78
C PHE A 16 -7.42 24.69 20.12
N GLU A 17 -6.53 25.38 20.82
CA GLU A 17 -5.10 25.49 20.48
C GLU A 17 -4.46 24.10 20.62
N LEU A 18 -4.37 23.37 19.50
CA LEU A 18 -3.81 22.03 19.44
C LEU A 18 -2.28 22.12 19.40
N MET A 19 -1.68 22.36 20.57
CA MET A 19 -0.25 22.53 20.76
C MET A 19 0.54 21.25 20.39
N LEU A 20 1.23 21.30 19.24
CA LEU A 20 2.08 20.22 18.74
C LEU A 20 3.36 20.07 19.59
N VAL A 21 3.26 19.32 20.69
CA VAL A 21 4.44 18.87 21.45
C VAL A 21 5.08 17.68 20.73
N GLN A 22 6.11 17.97 19.94
CA GLN A 22 6.83 16.99 19.14
C GLN A 22 7.84 16.21 20.01
N THR A 23 7.40 15.08 20.59
CA THR A 23 8.25 14.11 21.28
C THR A 23 7.99 12.70 20.77
N ASN A 24 9.05 11.87 20.71
CA ASN A 24 9.08 10.56 20.04
C ASN A 24 7.85 9.67 20.33
N GLY A 25 7.34 9.05 19.27
CA GLY A 25 5.95 8.60 19.22
C GLY A 25 5.59 7.43 20.14
N TYR A 26 4.40 7.52 20.73
CA TYR A 26 3.45 6.42 20.94
C TYR A 26 2.05 7.02 21.13
N LEU A 27 1.14 6.80 20.17
CA LEU A 27 -0.27 7.25 20.29
C LEU A 27 -1.07 6.27 21.16
N ILE A 28 -1.04 6.50 22.48
CA ILE A 28 -1.86 5.73 23.44
C ILE A 28 -3.18 6.46 23.69
N SER A 29 -4.17 6.22 22.82
CA SER A 29 -5.56 6.63 23.04
C SER A 29 -6.16 5.87 24.22
N ARG A 30 -6.25 6.51 25.40
CA ARG A 30 -6.76 5.87 26.63
C ARG A 30 -8.04 6.54 27.13
N GLU A 31 -9.16 5.85 26.91
CA GLU A 31 -10.50 6.29 27.32
C GLU A 31 -10.69 6.19 28.85
N LEU A 32 -10.54 7.30 29.57
CA LEU A 32 -10.69 7.35 31.04
C LEU A 32 -12.16 7.42 31.49
N ARG A 33 -12.85 6.28 31.46
CA ARG A 33 -14.16 6.14 32.12
C ARG A 33 -14.03 6.29 33.63
N HIS A 34 -14.87 7.12 34.24
CA HIS A 34 -14.87 7.36 35.68
C HIS A 34 -15.35 6.13 36.48
N GLY A 35 -14.42 5.47 37.19
CA GLY A 35 -14.70 4.37 38.11
C GLY A 35 -14.58 4.82 39.57
N LYS A 36 -15.65 4.63 40.33
CA LYS A 36 -15.79 5.02 41.74
C LYS A 36 -14.70 4.41 42.64
N LEU A 37 -13.95 5.24 43.37
CA LEU A 37 -13.08 4.81 44.47
C LEU A 37 -13.90 4.58 45.74
N GLU A 38 -13.81 3.37 46.32
CA GLU A 38 -14.19 3.10 47.70
C GLU A 38 -13.01 2.47 48.45
N SER A 39 -12.80 2.89 49.70
CA SER A 39 -11.65 2.48 50.51
C SER A 39 -12.00 1.38 51.49
N MET A 40 -11.12 0.39 51.65
CA MET A 40 -11.10 -0.48 52.83
C MET A 40 -9.68 -0.61 53.39
N ARG A 41 -9.59 -0.78 54.72
CA ARG A 41 -8.33 -0.85 55.46
C ARG A 41 -7.90 -2.30 55.72
N SER A 42 -6.58 -2.48 55.73
CA SER A 42 -5.73 -3.41 56.50
C SER A 42 -6.39 -4.10 57.73
N PRO A 43 -5.93 -5.31 58.18
CA PRO A 43 -4.50 -5.51 58.52
C PRO A 43 -3.84 -6.93 58.56
N LEU A 44 -2.50 -6.88 58.53
CA LEU A 44 -1.48 -7.66 59.28
C LEU A 44 -1.42 -9.21 59.24
N GLY A 45 -0.17 -9.72 59.11
CA GLY A 45 0.24 -11.13 59.22
C GLY A 45 0.70 -11.71 57.87
N THR A 46 1.88 -12.32 57.71
CA THR A 46 2.95 -12.70 58.67
C THR A 46 4.32 -12.59 57.97
N ALA A 47 5.40 -12.30 58.70
CA ALA A 47 6.73 -12.08 58.12
C ALA A 47 7.56 -13.37 57.99
N TRP A 48 8.39 -13.44 56.95
CA TRP A 48 9.63 -14.24 56.90
C TRP A 48 10.72 -13.46 56.16
N THR A 49 11.94 -13.44 56.71
CA THR A 49 13.10 -12.79 56.10
C THR A 49 13.99 -13.83 55.42
N ILE A 50 14.32 -13.64 54.15
CA ILE A 50 15.45 -14.29 53.50
C ILE A 50 16.29 -13.23 52.80
N LEU A 51 17.57 -13.17 53.15
CA LEU A 51 18.58 -12.30 52.55
C LEU A 51 19.50 -13.17 51.67
N MET A 52 19.35 -13.08 50.35
CA MET A 52 20.32 -13.56 49.36
C MET A 52 20.42 -12.46 48.29
N LEU A 53 21.48 -11.65 48.31
CA LEU A 53 22.80 -11.89 47.72
C LEU A 53 22.80 -11.64 46.20
N ALA A 54 23.81 -10.91 45.71
CA ALA A 54 23.78 -10.26 44.40
C ALA A 54 23.94 -11.22 43.21
N GLY A 55 23.22 -10.93 42.13
CA GLY A 55 23.31 -11.64 40.86
C GLY A 55 22.65 -10.85 39.73
N ALA A 56 23.36 -9.85 39.20
CA ALA A 56 22.86 -8.98 38.14
C ALA A 56 22.90 -9.68 36.77
N LEU A 57 21.92 -10.56 36.52
CA LEU A 57 21.63 -11.05 35.18
C LEU A 57 20.66 -10.08 34.50
N MET A 58 21.20 -9.26 33.59
CA MET A 58 20.38 -8.56 32.60
C MET A 58 19.67 -9.60 31.73
N ALA A 59 18.42 -9.89 32.06
CA ALA A 59 17.52 -10.60 31.17
C ALA A 59 17.24 -9.68 29.97
N CYS A 60 18.08 -9.76 28.94
CA CYS A 60 17.86 -9.08 27.68
C CYS A 60 16.64 -9.73 27.02
N SER A 61 15.47 -9.18 27.28
CA SER A 61 14.25 -9.56 26.56
C SER A 61 14.50 -9.31 25.08
N PRO A 62 14.28 -10.28 24.19
CA PRO A 62 14.26 -9.99 22.76
C PRO A 62 13.13 -8.99 22.54
N GLY A 63 13.47 -7.75 22.22
CA GLY A 63 12.51 -6.83 21.64
C GLY A 63 12.11 -7.36 20.28
N GLU A 64 10.85 -7.14 19.89
CA GLU A 64 10.40 -7.41 18.53
C GLU A 64 11.17 -6.49 17.58
N GLU A 65 12.25 -7.02 16.99
CA GLU A 65 13.02 -6.35 15.97
C GLU A 65 12.13 -6.23 14.73
N LYS A 66 11.50 -5.05 14.58
CA LYS A 66 10.78 -4.68 13.37
C LYS A 66 11.80 -4.65 12.23
N ILE A 67 11.89 -5.74 11.49
CA ILE A 67 12.73 -5.86 10.29
C ILE A 67 12.15 -4.94 9.21
N GLU A 68 12.51 -3.66 9.26
CA GLU A 68 12.43 -2.79 8.10
C GLU A 68 13.49 -3.27 7.09
N SER A 69 13.06 -4.10 6.13
CA SER A 69 13.92 -4.55 5.02
C SER A 69 14.49 -3.31 4.33
N SER A 70 15.81 -3.15 4.46
CA SER A 70 16.56 -1.98 3.99
C SER A 70 16.79 -1.97 2.47
N ASP A 71 16.14 -2.89 1.76
CA ASP A 71 16.38 -3.20 0.35
C ASP A 71 15.50 -2.37 -0.60
N ASN A 72 14.54 -1.62 -0.04
CA ASN A 72 13.60 -0.80 -0.79
C ASN A 72 14.22 0.56 -1.16
N ARG A 73 14.61 0.72 -2.44
CA ARG A 73 15.21 1.96 -2.95
C ARG A 73 14.20 3.10 -3.07
N HIS A 74 12.94 2.77 -3.37
CA HIS A 74 11.86 3.73 -3.51
C HIS A 74 10.50 3.04 -3.29
N SER A 75 9.59 3.73 -2.62
CA SER A 75 8.23 3.25 -2.37
C SER A 75 7.21 4.30 -2.82
N GLN A 76 6.15 3.83 -3.47
CA GLN A 76 5.00 4.61 -3.92
C GLN A 76 3.74 3.90 -3.43
N SER A 77 2.76 4.66 -2.95
CA SER A 77 1.48 4.11 -2.51
C SER A 77 0.36 5.06 -2.90
N GLY A 78 -0.72 4.50 -3.42
CA GLY A 78 -1.80 5.29 -3.98
C GLY A 78 -2.96 4.43 -4.45
N SER A 79 -4.02 5.14 -4.80
CA SER A 79 -5.35 4.58 -5.02
C SER A 79 -5.68 4.79 -6.50
N VAL A 80 -5.70 3.71 -7.27
CA VAL A 80 -5.67 3.73 -8.75
C VAL A 80 -7.03 3.36 -9.32
N GLU A 81 -7.49 4.06 -10.36
CA GLU A 81 -8.74 3.75 -11.06
C GLU A 81 -8.50 2.76 -12.20
N THR A 82 -9.20 1.62 -12.17
CA THR A 82 -9.05 0.55 -13.15
C THR A 82 -10.39 0.29 -13.85
N PRO A 83 -10.79 1.16 -14.81
CA PRO A 83 -12.16 1.21 -15.36
C PRO A 83 -12.59 -0.05 -16.12
N ASP A 84 -11.66 -0.76 -16.76
CA ASP A 84 -11.88 -2.04 -17.45
C ASP A 84 -11.35 -3.25 -16.66
N GLY A 85 -11.24 -3.10 -15.33
CA GLY A 85 -10.67 -4.11 -14.44
C GLY A 85 -9.18 -4.37 -14.66
N GLN A 86 -8.44 -3.34 -15.05
CA GLN A 86 -7.03 -3.40 -15.45
C GLN A 86 -6.21 -2.29 -14.83
N LEU A 87 -5.14 -2.67 -14.12
CA LEU A 87 -4.03 -1.81 -13.70
C LEU A 87 -2.95 -1.88 -14.79
N MET A 88 -2.63 -0.74 -15.40
CA MET A 88 -1.65 -0.66 -16.49
C MET A 88 -0.33 -0.06 -16.03
N ILE A 89 0.76 -0.65 -16.49
CA ILE A 89 2.13 -0.18 -16.27
C ILE A 89 2.85 -0.19 -17.62
N ALA A 90 3.44 0.93 -18.02
CA ALA A 90 4.07 1.05 -19.34
C ALA A 90 5.18 2.11 -19.37
N GLY A 91 5.91 2.18 -20.49
CA GLY A 91 6.84 3.27 -20.77
C GLY A 91 6.17 4.65 -20.82
N PRO A 92 6.94 5.75 -20.92
CA PRO A 92 6.41 7.12 -20.94
C PRO A 92 5.40 7.32 -22.08
N ILE A 93 4.28 8.01 -21.84
CA ILE A 93 3.20 8.17 -22.84
C ILE A 93 3.66 8.84 -24.16
N ALA A 94 4.76 9.61 -24.11
CA ALA A 94 5.41 10.18 -25.29
C ALA A 94 6.11 9.15 -26.22
N THR A 95 6.20 7.88 -25.82
CA THR A 95 6.70 6.77 -26.66
C THR A 95 5.58 5.91 -27.25
N TRP A 96 4.33 6.16 -26.86
CA TRP A 96 3.17 5.39 -27.34
C TRP A 96 2.79 5.82 -28.78
N PRO A 97 2.28 4.92 -29.62
CA PRO A 97 1.86 5.28 -30.98
C PRO A 97 0.71 6.31 -30.98
N GLU A 98 0.74 7.29 -31.88
CA GLU A 98 -0.42 8.15 -32.12
C GLU A 98 -1.53 7.37 -32.84
N GLY A 99 -2.72 7.33 -32.23
CA GLY A 99 -3.90 6.68 -32.82
C GLY A 99 -4.58 7.56 -33.90
N PRO A 100 -5.56 7.01 -34.65
CA PRO A 100 -6.21 7.72 -35.77
C PRO A 100 -6.93 9.03 -35.43
N THR A 101 -7.12 9.33 -34.14
CA THR A 101 -7.74 10.55 -33.61
C THR A 101 -6.73 11.59 -33.12
N GLY A 102 -5.42 11.31 -33.18
CA GLY A 102 -4.36 12.12 -32.55
C GLY A 102 -4.24 11.92 -31.04
N MET A 103 -5.00 10.99 -30.45
CA MET A 103 -4.83 10.54 -29.07
C MET A 103 -3.79 9.41 -29.01
N PRO A 104 -2.99 9.28 -27.92
CA PRO A 104 -2.14 8.12 -27.71
C PRO A 104 -2.94 6.82 -27.76
N GLN A 105 -2.50 5.86 -28.58
CA GLN A 105 -3.04 4.51 -28.59
C GLN A 105 -2.48 3.74 -27.40
N LEU A 106 -3.33 3.10 -26.61
CA LEU A 106 -2.91 2.20 -25.53
C LEU A 106 -2.01 1.09 -26.13
N PRO A 107 -0.73 0.97 -25.73
CA PRO A 107 0.07 -0.18 -26.07
C PRO A 107 -0.50 -1.42 -25.37
N HIS A 108 -0.53 -2.55 -26.08
CA HIS A 108 -1.28 -3.74 -25.69
C HIS A 108 -0.35 -4.94 -25.48
N SER A 109 -0.58 -5.69 -24.41
CA SER A 109 0.11 -6.96 -24.16
C SER A 109 -0.64 -8.12 -24.82
N ILE A 110 0.10 -9.15 -25.26
CA ILE A 110 -0.47 -10.38 -25.83
C ILE A 110 -0.76 -11.36 -24.69
N PHE A 111 -2.03 -11.56 -24.38
CA PHE A 111 -2.46 -12.48 -23.33
C PHE A 111 -2.37 -13.95 -23.77
N SER A 112 -1.60 -14.75 -23.03
CA SER A 112 -1.65 -16.20 -23.08
C SER A 112 -2.72 -16.79 -22.15
N ALA A 113 -2.93 -18.11 -22.25
CA ALA A 113 -3.81 -18.83 -21.33
C ALA A 113 -3.26 -18.87 -19.89
N ASP A 114 -1.93 -18.80 -19.71
CA ASP A 114 -1.31 -18.73 -18.38
C ASP A 114 -1.39 -17.33 -17.77
N ASP A 115 -1.30 -16.28 -18.58
CA ASP A 115 -1.49 -14.90 -18.12
C ASP A 115 -2.91 -14.67 -17.60
N THR A 116 -3.90 -15.19 -18.34
CA THR A 116 -5.31 -15.24 -17.93
C THR A 116 -5.48 -15.95 -16.57
N ARG A 117 -4.70 -17.02 -16.32
CA ARG A 117 -4.75 -17.81 -15.08
C ARG A 117 -4.06 -17.13 -13.91
N ARG A 118 -2.94 -16.42 -14.15
CA ARG A 118 -2.25 -15.60 -13.14
C ARG A 118 -3.02 -14.33 -12.80
N GLY A 119 -3.71 -13.75 -13.78
CA GLY A 119 -4.34 -12.44 -13.69
C GLY A 119 -3.40 -11.28 -14.05
N ALA A 120 -2.35 -11.53 -14.82
CA ALA A 120 -1.50 -10.48 -15.40
C ALA A 120 -0.75 -10.98 -16.64
N SER A 121 -0.42 -10.06 -17.55
CA SER A 121 0.44 -10.30 -18.73
C SER A 121 1.53 -9.23 -18.81
N ALA A 122 2.63 -9.57 -19.50
CA ALA A 122 3.69 -8.62 -19.81
C ALA A 122 4.29 -8.88 -21.20
N GLY A 123 4.62 -7.80 -21.90
CA GLY A 123 5.19 -7.83 -23.25
C GLY A 123 5.41 -6.42 -23.80
N ASP A 124 6.37 -6.24 -24.70
CA ASP A 124 6.58 -5.04 -25.52
C ASP A 124 6.56 -3.68 -24.76
N GLY A 125 7.11 -3.65 -23.54
CA GLY A 125 7.16 -2.44 -22.71
C GLY A 125 5.88 -2.13 -21.94
N VAL A 126 5.01 -3.13 -21.75
CA VAL A 126 3.76 -3.06 -21.00
C VAL A 126 3.64 -4.23 -20.01
N VAL A 127 3.06 -3.96 -18.85
CA VAL A 127 2.48 -4.96 -17.93
C VAL A 127 1.02 -4.57 -17.68
N ILE A 128 0.11 -5.54 -17.82
CA ILE A 128 -1.30 -5.39 -17.45
C ILE A 128 -1.62 -6.36 -16.31
N ILE A 129 -2.18 -5.87 -15.21
CA ILE A 129 -2.63 -6.67 -14.07
C ILE A 129 -4.15 -6.56 -13.97
N HIS A 130 -4.85 -7.68 -13.94
CA HIS A 130 -6.30 -7.74 -13.83
C HIS A 130 -6.77 -7.69 -12.37
N THR A 131 -7.74 -6.82 -12.10
CA THR A 131 -8.46 -6.72 -10.83
C THR A 131 -9.59 -7.74 -10.75
N GLY A 132 -10.04 -8.06 -9.53
CA GLY A 132 -11.14 -9.01 -9.31
C GLY A 132 -12.48 -8.47 -9.78
N LYS A 133 -12.74 -7.18 -9.53
CA LYS A 133 -13.93 -6.48 -10.07
C LYS A 133 -13.59 -5.84 -11.42
N GLN A 134 -14.50 -5.95 -12.38
CA GLN A 134 -14.30 -5.44 -13.75
C GLN A 134 -14.78 -3.99 -13.94
N TYR A 135 -15.87 -3.59 -13.28
CA TYR A 135 -16.63 -2.38 -13.67
C TYR A 135 -16.68 -1.26 -12.61
N GLU A 136 -16.20 -1.51 -11.39
CA GLU A 136 -16.01 -0.48 -10.37
C GLU A 136 -15.05 -0.99 -9.26
N PRO A 137 -13.73 -0.92 -9.49
CA PRO A 137 -12.83 -0.72 -8.36
C PRO A 137 -11.85 0.44 -8.59
N ARG A 138 -11.75 1.24 -7.54
CA ARG A 138 -10.54 1.97 -7.18
C ARG A 138 -9.73 1.04 -6.28
N VAL A 139 -8.53 0.63 -6.69
CA VAL A 139 -7.71 -0.36 -5.97
C VAL A 139 -6.54 0.31 -5.26
N GLU A 140 -6.22 -0.18 -4.07
CA GLU A 140 -5.07 0.33 -3.31
C GLU A 140 -3.79 -0.40 -3.74
N VAL A 141 -2.85 0.35 -4.31
CA VAL A 141 -1.60 -0.18 -4.87
C VAL A 141 -0.43 0.35 -4.03
N THR A 142 0.53 -0.52 -3.74
CA THR A 142 1.86 -0.17 -3.25
C THR A 142 2.91 -0.71 -4.20
N VAL A 143 3.82 0.14 -4.66
CA VAL A 143 4.97 -0.22 -5.47
C VAL A 143 6.23 -0.06 -4.64
N ASN A 144 7.10 -1.07 -4.64
CA ASN A 144 8.39 -1.08 -3.95
C ASN A 144 9.49 -1.45 -4.95
N SER A 145 10.34 -0.50 -5.30
CA SER A 145 11.52 -0.72 -6.15
C SER A 145 12.66 -1.26 -5.28
N VAL A 146 12.87 -2.57 -5.28
CA VAL A 146 13.82 -3.29 -4.42
C VAL A 146 15.10 -3.70 -5.17
N GLN A 147 16.18 -3.99 -4.44
CA GLN A 147 17.49 -4.29 -5.04
C GLN A 147 17.62 -5.72 -5.60
N SER A 148 16.80 -6.63 -5.12
CA SER A 148 16.89 -8.08 -5.32
C SER A 148 15.50 -8.71 -5.14
N PRO A 149 15.30 -9.99 -5.46
CA PRO A 149 14.07 -10.69 -5.10
C PRO A 149 13.77 -10.52 -3.60
N PRO A 150 12.55 -10.10 -3.22
CA PRO A 150 12.12 -10.08 -1.83
C PRO A 150 11.92 -11.51 -1.32
N PRO A 151 11.93 -11.73 0.01
CA PRO A 151 11.45 -12.99 0.57
C PRO A 151 9.97 -13.22 0.21
N ASP A 152 9.54 -14.49 0.24
CA ASP A 152 8.13 -14.85 0.10
C ASP A 152 7.35 -14.41 1.35
N ASP A 153 6.17 -13.81 1.14
CA ASP A 153 5.29 -13.29 2.20
C ASP A 153 3.96 -14.06 2.20
N GLU A 154 3.79 -14.96 3.18
CA GLU A 154 2.59 -15.79 3.38
C GLU A 154 1.35 -14.96 3.78
N GLY A 155 1.47 -13.64 3.99
CA GLY A 155 0.37 -12.74 4.32
C GLY A 155 -0.56 -12.38 3.16
N TRP A 156 -0.25 -12.77 1.92
CA TRP A 156 -1.05 -12.48 0.72
C TRP A 156 -1.86 -13.69 0.25
N GLU A 157 -3.01 -13.44 -0.37
CA GLU A 157 -3.90 -14.51 -0.87
C GLU A 157 -3.35 -15.16 -2.14
N GLU A 158 -2.70 -14.36 -2.97
CA GLU A 158 -1.99 -14.79 -4.17
C GLU A 158 -0.68 -14.02 -4.27
N SER A 159 0.39 -14.68 -4.72
CA SER A 159 1.63 -14.02 -5.10
C SER A 159 2.27 -14.75 -6.28
N PHE A 160 2.73 -14.02 -7.29
CA PHE A 160 3.42 -14.59 -8.44
C PHE A 160 4.41 -13.60 -9.04
N ASP A 161 5.47 -14.13 -9.65
CA ASP A 161 6.49 -13.36 -10.34
C ASP A 161 6.24 -13.36 -11.86
N LEU A 162 6.50 -12.21 -12.49
CA LEU A 162 6.44 -11.99 -13.94
C LEU A 162 7.65 -11.17 -14.40
N GLU A 163 8.06 -11.31 -15.67
CA GLU A 163 9.17 -10.55 -16.24
C GLU A 163 8.69 -9.58 -17.32
N PHE A 164 9.30 -8.40 -17.39
CA PHE A 164 9.06 -7.40 -18.40
C PHE A 164 10.36 -6.67 -18.75
N SER A 165 10.41 -5.99 -19.90
CA SER A 165 11.59 -5.24 -20.34
C SER A 165 11.25 -3.81 -20.69
N THR A 166 12.14 -2.88 -20.35
CA THR A 166 12.04 -1.46 -20.72
C THR A 166 13.29 -1.03 -21.50
N ALA A 167 13.06 -0.31 -22.61
CA ALA A 167 14.11 0.12 -23.54
C ALA A 167 14.80 1.43 -23.14
N ASP A 168 14.11 2.31 -22.42
CA ASP A 168 14.62 3.57 -21.87
C ASP A 168 14.96 3.48 -20.37
N GLY A 169 14.43 2.46 -19.68
CA GLY A 169 14.58 2.27 -18.25
C GLY A 169 13.49 2.92 -17.40
N GLN A 170 12.41 3.43 -18.01
CA GLN A 170 11.30 4.03 -17.31
C GLN A 170 10.01 3.26 -17.55
N MET A 171 9.31 2.96 -16.47
CA MET A 171 7.98 2.35 -16.46
C MET A 171 7.16 3.03 -15.36
N TYR A 172 5.93 3.43 -15.66
CA TYR A 172 5.05 4.16 -14.74
C TYR A 172 3.71 3.43 -14.60
N VAL A 173 3.07 3.57 -13.44
CA VAL A 173 1.68 3.14 -13.24
C VAL A 173 0.75 4.19 -13.85
N TYR A 174 -0.21 3.78 -14.66
CA TYR A 174 -1.13 4.67 -15.35
C TYR A 174 -2.55 4.63 -14.80
N ASP A 175 -3.18 5.81 -14.78
CA ASP A 175 -4.62 5.99 -14.65
C ASP A 175 -5.24 6.01 -16.07
N LEU A 176 -6.06 5.01 -16.36
CA LEU A 176 -6.62 4.79 -17.72
C LEU A 176 -7.79 5.72 -18.06
N ASN A 177 -8.43 6.34 -17.07
CA ASN A 177 -9.47 7.34 -17.29
C ASN A 177 -8.89 8.66 -17.80
N SER A 178 -7.69 9.02 -17.32
CA SER A 178 -7.02 10.30 -17.61
C SER A 178 -5.88 10.22 -18.63
N PHE A 179 -5.42 9.02 -18.99
CA PHE A 179 -4.21 8.81 -19.79
C PHE A 179 -2.99 9.51 -19.18
N SER A 180 -2.85 9.43 -17.85
CA SER A 180 -1.78 10.08 -17.10
C SER A 180 -1.20 9.15 -16.03
N TYR A 181 -0.08 9.53 -15.40
CA TYR A 181 0.46 8.76 -14.28
C TYR A 181 -0.55 8.69 -13.14
N ALA A 182 -0.74 7.50 -12.58
CA ALA A 182 -1.63 7.32 -11.44
C ALA A 182 -1.17 8.19 -10.26
N ARG A 183 -2.12 8.81 -9.56
CA ARG A 183 -1.82 9.75 -8.48
C ARG A 183 -1.07 9.06 -7.34
N GLY A 184 0.13 9.55 -7.02
CA GLY A 184 1.07 8.93 -6.08
C GLY A 184 2.16 8.07 -6.74
N PHE A 185 2.12 7.91 -8.07
CA PHE A 185 3.05 7.10 -8.87
C PHE A 185 3.75 7.93 -9.95
N GLU A 186 4.04 9.20 -9.67
CA GLU A 186 4.65 10.17 -10.61
C GLU A 186 6.16 9.96 -10.85
N GLN A 187 6.76 8.87 -10.35
CA GLN A 187 8.16 8.48 -10.54
C GLN A 187 8.23 7.06 -11.15
N PRO A 188 9.26 6.74 -11.95
CA PRO A 188 9.35 5.42 -12.58
C PRO A 188 9.60 4.31 -11.55
N ILE A 189 8.92 3.19 -11.70
CA ILE A 189 9.03 2.02 -10.82
C ILE A 189 10.33 1.24 -11.06
N THR A 190 10.94 1.43 -12.23
CA THR A 190 12.22 0.88 -12.66
C THR A 190 13.35 1.86 -12.33
N THR A 191 14.26 1.48 -11.43
CA THR A 191 15.26 2.40 -10.84
C THR A 191 16.69 2.26 -11.40
N GLU A 192 16.93 1.33 -12.33
CA GLU A 192 18.27 0.94 -12.79
C GLU A 192 18.47 1.06 -14.31
N GLY A 193 17.74 1.97 -14.96
CA GLY A 193 17.82 2.17 -16.41
C GLY A 193 17.31 0.98 -17.23
N ALA A 194 17.63 0.96 -18.52
CA ALA A 194 17.11 -0.04 -19.48
C ALA A 194 17.50 -1.49 -19.12
N GLY A 195 16.68 -2.44 -19.58
CA GLY A 195 16.87 -3.88 -19.41
C GLY A 195 15.61 -4.62 -18.97
N THR A 196 15.78 -5.89 -18.61
CA THR A 196 14.74 -6.77 -18.06
C THR A 196 14.61 -6.55 -16.55
N TYR A 197 13.38 -6.59 -16.07
CA TYR A 197 13.00 -6.49 -14.66
C TYR A 197 12.02 -7.61 -14.33
N THR A 198 12.09 -8.09 -13.09
CA THR A 198 11.11 -9.03 -12.54
C THR A 198 10.23 -8.26 -11.57
N MET A 199 8.91 -8.51 -11.63
CA MET A 199 7.92 -7.97 -10.72
C MET A 199 7.22 -9.11 -10.00
N ARG A 200 7.24 -9.05 -8.67
CA ARG A 200 6.33 -9.81 -7.82
C ARG A 200 5.01 -9.05 -7.71
N VAL A 201 3.91 -9.71 -8.07
CA VAL A 201 2.55 -9.23 -7.90
C VAL A 201 1.92 -10.03 -6.77
N SER A 202 1.75 -9.39 -5.60
CA SER A 202 1.07 -9.99 -4.45
C SER A 202 -0.28 -9.29 -4.23
N THR A 203 -1.35 -10.07 -4.03
CA THR A 203 -2.73 -9.57 -4.04
C THR A 203 -3.55 -10.05 -2.84
N ARG A 204 -4.57 -9.26 -2.47
CA ARG A 204 -5.58 -9.60 -1.46
C ARG A 204 -6.93 -9.05 -1.89
N GLY A 205 -8.00 -9.82 -1.68
CA GLY A 205 -9.37 -9.53 -2.10
C GLY A 205 -9.69 -9.94 -3.54
N ARG A 206 -8.68 -10.08 -4.42
CA ARG A 206 -8.86 -10.30 -5.86
C ARG A 206 -9.71 -11.53 -6.18
N VAL A 207 -9.38 -12.68 -5.61
CA VAL A 207 -10.13 -13.94 -5.85
C VAL A 207 -11.57 -13.83 -5.36
N ALA A 208 -11.79 -13.23 -4.19
CA ALA A 208 -13.12 -13.08 -3.61
C ALA A 208 -14.00 -12.05 -4.35
N ASN A 209 -13.37 -11.17 -5.14
CA ASN A 209 -14.04 -10.19 -6.00
C ASN A 209 -14.33 -10.72 -7.42
N GLN A 210 -13.71 -11.81 -7.86
CA GLN A 210 -13.88 -12.35 -9.22
C GLN A 210 -15.34 -12.70 -9.51
N ASN A 211 -15.91 -12.04 -10.52
CA ASN A 211 -17.30 -12.20 -10.98
C ASN A 211 -18.39 -11.69 -10.01
N ASP A 212 -18.05 -11.06 -8.88
CA ASP A 212 -19.03 -10.38 -8.01
C ASP A 212 -18.86 -8.86 -8.02
N GLY A 213 -19.62 -8.20 -8.91
CA GLY A 213 -19.71 -6.74 -8.96
C GLY A 213 -20.37 -6.08 -7.74
N ASN A 214 -20.94 -6.84 -6.81
CA ASN A 214 -21.52 -6.33 -5.55
C ASN A 214 -20.59 -6.53 -4.35
N SER A 215 -19.44 -7.19 -4.52
CA SER A 215 -18.54 -7.45 -3.40
C SER A 215 -18.06 -6.14 -2.77
N SER A 216 -18.12 -6.09 -1.44
CA SER A 216 -17.59 -4.99 -0.62
C SER A 216 -16.19 -5.26 -0.07
N ILE A 217 -15.57 -6.38 -0.47
CA ILE A 217 -14.22 -6.75 -0.03
C ILE A 217 -13.21 -5.75 -0.64
N PRO A 218 -12.34 -5.12 0.18
CA PRO A 218 -11.26 -4.27 -0.31
C PRO A 218 -10.27 -5.08 -1.14
N GLU A 219 -9.78 -4.49 -2.22
CA GLU A 219 -8.78 -5.11 -3.10
C GLU A 219 -7.47 -4.32 -3.03
N SER A 220 -6.36 -5.02 -2.79
CA SER A 220 -5.05 -4.38 -2.57
C SER A 220 -3.93 -5.15 -3.24
N TYR A 221 -2.99 -4.41 -3.83
CA TYR A 221 -1.84 -4.92 -4.57
C TYR A 221 -0.53 -4.43 -3.97
N LEU A 222 0.42 -5.35 -3.78
CA LEU A 222 1.82 -5.05 -3.55
C LEU A 222 2.62 -5.48 -4.80
N LEU A 223 3.29 -4.53 -5.43
CA LEU A 223 4.13 -4.73 -6.60
C LEU A 223 5.59 -4.51 -6.17
N GLN A 224 6.39 -5.56 -6.09
CA GLN A 224 7.83 -5.45 -5.76
C GLN A 224 8.64 -5.66 -7.05
N VAL A 225 9.51 -4.70 -7.37
CA VAL A 225 10.20 -4.63 -8.67
C VAL A 225 11.71 -4.57 -8.47
N TRP A 226 12.44 -5.51 -9.06
CA TRP A 226 13.90 -5.52 -9.09
C TRP A 226 14.42 -5.77 -10.51
N LYS A 227 15.66 -5.37 -10.78
CA LYS A 227 16.29 -5.65 -12.07
C LYS A 227 16.63 -7.14 -12.15
N SER A 228 16.28 -7.79 -13.25
CA SER A 228 16.62 -9.19 -13.47
C SER A 228 18.13 -9.30 -13.68
N THR A 229 18.79 -10.18 -12.94
CA THR A 229 20.14 -10.63 -13.30
C THR A 229 20.09 -11.31 -14.67
N ALA A 230 21.00 -10.95 -15.57
CA ALA A 230 21.11 -11.65 -16.85
C ALA A 230 21.38 -13.15 -16.62
N PRO A 231 20.84 -14.05 -17.45
CA PRO A 231 21.19 -15.46 -17.39
C PRO A 231 22.69 -15.66 -17.67
N GLU A 232 23.32 -16.55 -16.91
CA GLU A 232 24.73 -16.98 -17.08
C GLU A 232 24.92 -17.96 -18.26
#